data_AF-A0A8H4LDQ8-F1
#
_entry.id   AF-A0A8H4LDQ8-F1
#
_cell.length_a   1.000
_cell.length_b   1.000
_cell.length_c   1.000
_cell.angle_alpha   90.00
_cell.angle_beta   90.00
_cell.angle_gamma   90.00
#
_symmetry.space_group_name_H-M   'P 1'
#
loop_
_entity.id
_entity.type
_entity.pdbx_description
1 polymer ?
#
loop_
_entity_poly.entity_id
_entity_poly.type
_entity_poly.pdbx_seq_one_letter_code
_entity_poly.pdbx_strand_id
1 'polypeptide(L)'
;GCWFLFPHLGRATLYMSGLTFLFFSNIVIGGLGFTTSEKAQMAIGIILVVSNLVNMVTVGPVCYPIVAETPSGRLRYKTIVIGRFVYNLTGLVEHTITPRMISPLGWNWGAKAGLFYAGTNLLCNTWCWFRLPETKDRTFGELDILFENKIPARKFKYTAVDQFAQTDIHGKAEDAA
;
A
#
# COMPACT_ATOMS: atom_id res chain seq x y z
N GLY A 1 -18.10 3.29 4.69
CA GLY A 1 -17.19 4.40 4.32
C GLY A 1 -16.38 4.08 3.07
N CYS A 2 -15.50 3.09 3.14
CA CYS A 2 -14.60 2.67 2.05
C CYS A 2 -15.30 2.27 0.74
N TRP A 3 -16.49 1.64 0.81
CA TRP A 3 -17.28 1.24 -0.36
C TRP A 3 -17.67 2.38 -1.33
N PHE A 4 -17.76 3.62 -0.85
CA PHE A 4 -18.09 4.78 -1.70
C PHE A 4 -16.86 5.40 -2.40
N LEU A 5 -15.65 5.20 -1.86
CA LEU A 5 -14.41 5.72 -2.47
C LEU A 5 -13.85 4.79 -3.56
N PHE A 6 -14.03 3.48 -3.40
CA PHE A 6 -13.54 2.47 -4.36
C PHE A 6 -14.00 2.66 -5.82
N PRO A 7 -15.23 3.12 -6.13
CA PRO A 7 -15.67 3.30 -7.52
C PRO A 7 -14.99 4.51 -8.20
N HIS A 8 -14.69 5.56 -7.44
CA HIS A 8 -14.21 6.82 -8.00
C HIS A 8 -12.68 6.91 -8.03
N LEU A 9 -12.00 6.37 -7.03
CA LEU A 9 -10.54 6.47 -6.89
C LEU A 9 -9.88 5.09 -7.04
N GLY A 10 -8.84 5.03 -7.87
CA GLY A 10 -8.06 3.81 -8.10
C GLY A 10 -7.46 3.24 -6.82
N ARG A 11 -7.32 1.91 -6.75
CA ARG A 11 -6.92 1.20 -5.53
C ARG A 11 -5.50 1.55 -5.12
N ALA A 12 -4.59 1.66 -6.09
CA ALA A 12 -3.22 2.10 -5.84
C ALA A 12 -3.18 3.57 -5.38
N THR A 13 -3.99 4.42 -6.02
CA THR A 13 -4.11 5.84 -5.66
C THR A 13 -4.65 6.03 -4.23
N LEU A 14 -5.68 5.28 -3.84
CA LEU A 14 -6.23 5.30 -2.48
C LEU A 14 -5.21 4.86 -1.44
N TYR A 15 -4.49 3.77 -1.71
CA TYR A 15 -3.43 3.27 -0.84
C TYR A 15 -2.31 4.29 -0.63
N MET A 16 -1.83 4.91 -1.72
CA MET A 16 -0.78 5.95 -1.65
C MET A 16 -1.26 7.22 -0.96
N SER A 17 -2.53 7.62 -1.16
CA SER A 17 -3.10 8.78 -0.47
C SER A 17 -3.19 8.56 1.04
N GLY A 18 -3.59 7.36 1.49
CA GLY A 18 -3.61 6.97 2.90
C GLY A 18 -2.21 6.91 3.51
N LEU A 19 -1.23 6.34 2.81
CA LEU A 19 0.18 6.34 3.25
C LEU A 19 0.72 7.77 3.40
N THR A 20 0.46 8.62 2.41
CA THR A 20 0.91 10.03 2.44
C THR A 20 0.29 10.79 3.62
N PHE A 21 -1.01 10.58 3.90
CA PHE A 21 -1.65 11.16 5.09
C PHE A 21 -0.98 10.68 6.38
N LEU A 22 -0.75 9.37 6.53
CA LEU A 22 -0.10 8.80 7.70
C LEU A 22 1.34 9.30 7.88
N PHE A 23 2.07 9.51 6.79
CA PHE A 23 3.40 10.11 6.80
C PHE A 23 3.39 11.51 7.43
N PHE A 24 2.51 12.40 6.95
CA PHE A 24 2.39 13.75 7.50
C PHE A 24 1.94 13.74 8.96
N SER A 25 0.96 12.92 9.32
CA SER A 25 0.51 12.79 10.71
C SER A 25 1.63 12.32 11.63
N ASN A 26 2.44 11.35 11.20
CA ASN A 26 3.58 10.84 11.97
C ASN A 26 4.70 11.88 12.12
N ILE A 27 4.93 12.73 11.11
CA ILE A 27 5.83 13.89 11.24
C ILE A 27 5.32 14.87 12.29
N VAL A 28 4.03 15.21 12.27
CA VAL A 28 3.45 16.14 13.24
C VAL A 28 3.52 15.57 14.66
N ILE A 29 3.15 14.29 14.86
CA ILE A 29 3.28 13.60 16.15
C ILE A 29 4.73 13.59 16.62
N GLY A 30 5.65 13.22 15.73
CA GLY A 30 7.08 13.18 16.02
C GLY A 30 7.67 14.54 16.39
N GLY A 31 7.27 15.59 15.68
CA GLY A 31 7.67 16.97 15.94
C GLY A 31 7.10 17.51 17.25
N LEU A 32 5.84 17.24 17.55
CA LEU A 32 5.22 17.57 18.84
C LEU A 32 5.87 16.81 20.00
N GLY A 33 6.49 15.65 19.74
CA GLY A 33 7.24 14.88 20.75
C GLY A 33 8.48 15.58 21.32
N PHE A 34 8.91 16.72 20.78
CA PHE A 34 9.98 17.54 21.37
C PHE A 34 9.48 18.54 22.42
N THR A 35 8.17 18.82 22.47
CA THR A 35 7.57 19.67 23.48
C THR A 35 6.83 18.83 24.52
N THR A 36 6.95 19.21 25.79
CA THR A 36 6.33 18.50 26.92
C THR A 36 5.05 19.17 27.42
N SER A 37 4.54 20.18 26.70
CA SER A 37 3.31 20.89 27.07
C SER A 37 2.09 19.96 27.09
N GLU A 38 1.22 20.12 28.10
CA GLU A 38 -0.04 19.37 28.24
C GLU A 38 -0.92 19.47 26.98
N LYS A 39 -1.00 20.68 26.39
CA LYS A 39 -1.72 20.92 25.13
C LYS A 39 -1.14 20.13 23.96
N ALA A 40 0.19 19.94 23.93
CA ALA A 40 0.85 19.16 22.89
C ALA A 40 0.58 17.67 23.05
N GLN A 41 0.55 17.15 24.29
CA GLN A 41 0.20 15.76 24.57
C GLN A 41 -1.24 15.44 24.15
N MET A 42 -2.19 16.35 24.43
CA MET A 42 -3.57 16.22 23.93
C MET A 42 -3.63 16.19 22.40
N ALA A 43 -2.91 17.10 21.74
CA ALA A 43 -2.86 17.15 20.27
C ALA A 43 -2.29 15.85 19.68
N ILE A 44 -1.20 15.31 20.25
CA ILE A 44 -0.62 14.02 19.85
C ILE A 44 -1.66 12.90 19.94
N GLY A 45 -2.40 12.83 21.06
CA GLY A 45 -3.46 11.82 21.25
C GLY A 45 -4.56 11.91 20.18
N ILE A 46 -5.04 13.12 19.90
CA ILE A 46 -6.07 13.35 18.87
C ILE A 46 -5.57 12.92 17.48
N ILE A 47 -4.36 13.35 17.10
CA ILE A 47 -3.78 13.02 15.79
C ILE A 47 -3.55 11.51 15.65
N LEU A 48 -3.10 10.83 16.72
CA LEU A 48 -2.95 9.37 16.74
C LEU A 48 -4.27 8.65 16.47
N VAL A 49 -5.36 9.07 17.13
CA VAL A 49 -6.69 8.48 16.94
C VAL A 49 -7.20 8.71 15.51
N VAL A 50 -7.08 9.93 15.00
CA VAL A 50 -7.48 10.26 13.61
C VAL A 50 -6.66 9.45 12.61
N SER A 51 -5.36 9.33 12.83
CA SER A 51 -4.46 8.55 11.96
C SER A 51 -4.80 7.06 11.98
N ASN A 52 -5.13 6.51 13.15
CA ASN A 52 -5.58 5.14 13.27
C ASN A 52 -6.90 4.91 12.51
N LEU A 53 -7.87 5.81 12.66
CA LEU A 53 -9.13 5.73 11.92
C LEU A 53 -8.90 5.75 10.39
N VAL A 54 -8.05 6.65 9.90
CA VAL A 54 -7.72 6.72 8.47
C VAL A 54 -7.04 5.43 8.02
N ASN A 55 -6.12 4.87 8.81
CA ASN A 55 -5.45 3.61 8.51
C ASN A 55 -6.46 2.44 8.39
N MET A 56 -7.41 2.35 9.32
CA MET A 56 -8.47 1.33 9.32
C MET A 56 -9.41 1.45 8.12
N VAL A 57 -9.68 2.66 7.63
CA VAL A 57 -10.61 2.90 6.51
C VAL A 57 -9.92 2.81 5.14
N THR A 58 -8.64 3.14 5.05
CA THR A 58 -7.90 3.20 3.79
C THR A 58 -6.95 2.03 3.64
N VAL A 59 -5.83 2.06 4.36
CA VAL A 59 -4.71 1.10 4.23
C VAL A 59 -5.16 -0.33 4.48
N GLY A 60 -5.95 -0.57 5.54
CA GLY A 60 -6.45 -1.89 5.92
C GLY A 60 -7.25 -2.59 4.80
N PRO A 61 -8.41 -2.06 4.38
CA PRO A 61 -9.25 -2.73 3.38
C PRO A 61 -8.67 -2.69 1.97
N VAL A 62 -7.83 -1.69 1.64
CA VAL A 62 -7.24 -1.56 0.30
C VAL A 62 -6.05 -2.52 0.08
N CYS A 63 -5.33 -2.93 1.14
CA CYS A 63 -4.18 -3.82 0.97
C CYS A 63 -4.59 -5.23 0.50
N TYR A 64 -5.71 -5.76 1.00
CA TYR A 64 -6.20 -7.11 0.64
C TYR A 64 -6.43 -7.30 -0.86
N PRO A 65 -7.20 -6.44 -1.55
CA PRO A 65 -7.40 -6.57 -2.99
C PRO A 65 -6.10 -6.34 -3.78
N ILE A 66 -5.24 -5.40 -3.37
CA ILE A 66 -3.96 -5.15 -4.05
C ILE A 66 -3.08 -6.40 -4.03
N VAL A 67 -2.91 -7.05 -2.87
CA VAL A 67 -2.13 -8.28 -2.74
C VAL A 67 -2.75 -9.42 -3.55
N ALA A 68 -4.08 -9.41 -3.68
CA ALA A 68 -4.78 -10.39 -4.49
C ALA A 68 -4.59 -10.14 -6.00
N GLU A 69 -4.51 -8.90 -6.47
CA GLU A 69 -4.48 -8.54 -7.90
C GLU A 69 -3.08 -8.39 -8.49
N THR A 70 -2.06 -8.16 -7.66
CA THR A 70 -0.68 -7.96 -8.13
C THR A 70 -0.02 -9.23 -8.69
N PRO A 71 -0.26 -10.45 -8.17
CA PRO A 71 0.38 -11.66 -8.69
C PRO A 71 -0.35 -12.27 -9.89
N SER A 72 0.39 -12.66 -10.93
CA SER A 72 -0.10 -13.49 -12.05
C SER A 72 -0.64 -14.83 -11.57
N GLY A 73 -1.69 -15.36 -12.22
CA GLY A 73 -2.47 -16.52 -11.76
C GLY A 73 -1.68 -17.77 -11.35
N ARG A 74 -0.60 -18.10 -12.08
CA ARG A 74 0.21 -19.32 -11.84
C ARG A 74 1.13 -19.24 -10.60
N LEU A 75 1.52 -18.04 -10.17
CA LEU A 75 2.39 -17.83 -9.00
C LEU A 75 1.66 -17.22 -7.79
N ARG A 76 0.38 -16.86 -7.95
CA ARG A 76 -0.41 -16.12 -6.98
C ARG A 76 -0.40 -16.71 -5.58
N TYR A 77 -0.61 -18.02 -5.46
CA TYR A 77 -0.60 -18.68 -4.16
C TYR A 77 0.76 -18.56 -3.44
N LYS A 78 1.87 -18.81 -4.15
CA LYS A 78 3.23 -18.75 -3.58
C LYS A 78 3.57 -17.33 -3.11
N THR A 79 3.26 -16.32 -3.92
CA THR A 79 3.52 -14.91 -3.56
C THR A 79 2.69 -14.45 -2.36
N ILE A 80 1.41 -14.84 -2.28
CA ILE A 80 0.54 -14.49 -1.14
C ILE A 80 1.08 -15.09 0.16
N VAL A 81 1.54 -16.34 0.15
CA VAL A 81 2.08 -17.00 1.34
C VAL A 81 3.38 -16.33 1.79
N ILE A 82 4.30 -16.02 0.87
CA ILE A 82 5.54 -15.28 1.19
C ILE A 82 5.19 -13.89 1.76
N GLY A 83 4.24 -13.18 1.15
CA GLY A 83 3.80 -11.87 1.64
C GLY A 83 3.23 -11.94 3.05
N ARG A 84 2.41 -12.96 3.36
CA ARG A 84 1.90 -13.19 4.72
C ARG A 84 3.01 -13.51 5.70
N PHE A 85 3.99 -14.33 5.33
CA PHE A 85 5.11 -14.65 6.20
C PHE A 85 5.91 -13.39 6.58
N VAL A 86 6.26 -12.57 5.60
CA VAL A 86 6.97 -11.29 5.82
C VAL A 86 6.13 -10.35 6.68
N TYR A 87 4.82 -10.22 6.42
CA TYR A 87 3.91 -9.41 7.21
C TYR A 87 3.91 -9.80 8.69
N ASN A 88 3.80 -11.11 8.99
CA ASN A 88 3.83 -11.59 10.37
C ASN A 88 5.18 -11.33 11.05
N LEU A 89 6.29 -11.48 10.32
CA LEU A 89 7.61 -11.20 10.86
C LEU A 89 7.80 -9.70 11.16
N THR A 90 7.39 -8.82 10.26
CA THR A 90 7.41 -7.37 10.50
C THR A 90 6.52 -7.00 11.70
N GLY A 91 5.33 -7.60 11.81
CA GLY A 91 4.45 -7.39 12.96
C GLY A 91 5.08 -7.84 14.27
N LEU A 92 5.77 -8.98 14.30
CA LEU A 92 6.51 -9.44 15.48
C LEU A 92 7.59 -8.45 15.90
N VAL A 93 8.34 -7.92 14.93
CA VAL A 93 9.37 -6.91 15.17
C VAL A 93 8.75 -5.63 15.73
N GLU A 94 7.67 -5.11 15.13
CA GLU A 94 6.96 -3.94 15.63
C GLU A 94 6.41 -4.13 17.06
N HIS A 95 5.82 -5.29 17.35
CA HIS A 95 5.33 -5.60 18.70
C HIS A 95 6.44 -5.68 19.74
N THR A 96 7.67 -5.96 19.33
CA THR A 96 8.83 -6.05 20.22
C THR A 96 9.52 -4.69 20.40
N ILE A 97 9.63 -3.91 19.33
CA ILE A 97 10.36 -2.64 19.31
C ILE A 97 9.48 -1.48 19.82
N THR A 98 8.22 -1.41 19.39
CA THR A 98 7.32 -0.27 19.72
C THR A 98 7.16 -0.05 21.22
N PRO A 99 6.92 -1.10 22.05
CA PRO A 99 6.81 -0.91 23.49
C PRO A 99 8.12 -0.39 24.11
N ARG A 100 9.28 -0.81 23.59
CA ARG A 100 10.60 -0.32 24.05
C ARG A 100 10.87 1.12 23.65
N MET A 101 10.38 1.55 22.50
CA MET A 101 10.49 2.95 22.04
C MET A 101 9.63 3.88 22.90
N ILE A 102 8.41 3.47 23.25
CA ILE A 102 7.46 4.31 23.99
C ILE A 102 7.70 4.25 25.51
N SER A 103 8.17 3.11 26.03
CA SER A 103 8.36 2.92 27.46
C SER A 103 9.44 3.85 28.03
N PRO A 104 9.18 4.51 29.18
CA PRO A 104 10.16 5.35 29.87
C PRO A 104 11.31 4.54 30.48
N LEU A 105 11.13 3.22 30.67
CA LEU A 105 12.18 2.31 31.14
C LEU A 105 13.06 1.76 30.00
N GLY A 106 12.68 2.04 28.74
CA GLY A 106 13.39 1.63 27.55
C GLY A 106 14.15 2.78 26.91
N TRP A 107 13.92 3.01 25.61
CA TRP A 107 14.55 4.09 24.86
C TRP A 107 13.91 5.46 25.12
N ASN A 108 12.71 5.49 25.73
CA ASN A 108 12.01 6.70 26.12
C ASN A 108 11.86 7.73 24.99
N TRP A 109 11.61 7.26 23.77
CA TRP A 109 11.35 8.13 22.61
C TRP A 109 9.94 8.70 22.67
N GLY A 110 8.98 7.97 23.27
CA GLY A 110 7.59 8.42 23.37
C GLY A 110 7.03 8.79 22.00
N ALA A 111 6.50 10.00 21.88
CA ALA A 111 5.96 10.52 20.61
C ALA A 111 7.02 10.70 19.51
N LYS A 112 8.31 10.83 19.84
CA LYS A 112 9.40 10.93 18.84
C LYS A 112 9.54 9.67 17.99
N ALA A 113 9.02 8.53 18.47
CA ALA A 113 8.88 7.31 17.67
C ALA A 113 8.09 7.55 16.37
N GLY A 114 7.20 8.55 16.34
CA GLY A 114 6.51 8.97 15.13
C GLY A 114 7.45 9.34 13.98
N LEU A 115 8.63 9.94 14.24
CA LEU A 115 9.60 10.26 13.18
C LEU A 115 10.24 9.01 12.58
N PHE A 116 10.51 8.00 13.40
CA PHE A 116 11.03 6.72 12.92
C PHE A 116 10.03 6.05 11.98
N TYR A 117 8.76 6.00 12.38
CA TYR A 117 7.68 5.45 11.54
C TYR A 117 7.36 6.33 10.33
N ALA A 118 7.55 7.64 10.40
CA ALA A 118 7.47 8.51 9.23
C ALA A 118 8.55 8.14 8.20
N GLY A 119 9.79 7.90 8.63
CA GLY A 119 10.87 7.46 7.73
C GLY A 119 10.55 6.13 7.02
N THR A 120 10.09 5.14 7.78
CA THR A 120 9.65 3.84 7.21
C THR A 120 8.47 4.01 6.25
N ASN A 121 7.50 4.86 6.60
CA ASN A 121 6.35 5.15 5.75
C ASN A 121 6.78 5.82 4.43
N LEU A 122 7.72 6.76 4.48
CA LEU A 122 8.26 7.42 3.27
C LEU A 122 8.92 6.43 2.32
N LEU A 123 9.74 5.50 2.85
CA LEU A 123 10.37 4.46 2.05
C LEU A 123 9.32 3.55 1.41
N CYS A 124 8.31 3.14 2.19
CA CYS A 124 7.20 2.33 1.70
C CYS A 124 6.40 3.08 0.62
N ASN A 125 6.05 4.34 0.85
CA ASN A 125 5.32 5.18 -0.10
C ASN A 125 6.10 5.39 -1.39
N THR A 126 7.42 5.61 -1.29
CA THR A 126 8.31 5.74 -2.46
C THR A 126 8.36 4.43 -3.25
N TRP A 127 8.46 3.29 -2.57
CA TRP A 127 8.42 1.98 -3.22
C TRP A 127 7.08 1.74 -3.93
N CYS A 128 5.96 1.99 -3.25
CA CYS A 128 4.63 1.91 -3.83
C CYS A 128 4.51 2.82 -5.05
N TRP A 129 5.01 4.05 -4.97
CA TRP A 129 5.00 4.98 -6.09
C TRP A 129 5.71 4.42 -7.33
N PHE A 130 6.83 3.69 -7.20
CA PHE A 130 7.53 3.10 -8.36
C PHE A 130 6.94 1.77 -8.84
N ARG A 131 6.44 0.94 -7.92
CA ARG A 131 6.15 -0.48 -8.20
C ARG A 131 4.69 -0.88 -8.11
N LEU A 132 3.81 -0.04 -7.57
CA LEU A 132 2.39 -0.33 -7.43
C LEU A 132 1.68 0.06 -8.74
N PRO A 133 1.24 -0.91 -9.58
CA PRO A 133 0.46 -0.60 -10.76
C PRO A 133 -0.96 -0.20 -10.36
N GLU A 134 -1.56 0.71 -11.11
CA GLU A 134 -3.00 0.98 -10.98
C GLU A 134 -3.76 -0.10 -11.76
N THR A 135 -4.52 -0.93 -11.06
CA THR A 135 -5.30 -2.06 -11.64
C THR A 135 -6.75 -1.67 -11.95
N LYS A 136 -7.15 -0.42 -11.70
CA LYS A 136 -8.51 0.05 -11.95
C LYS A 136 -8.87 -0.08 -13.44
N ASP A 137 -10.06 -0.62 -13.70
CA ASP A 137 -10.68 -0.78 -15.04
C ASP A 137 -9.92 -1.70 -16.01
N ARG A 138 -9.13 -2.67 -15.50
CA ARG A 138 -8.41 -3.67 -16.31
C ARG A 138 -8.83 -5.10 -15.97
N THR A 139 -8.95 -5.96 -16.98
CA THR A 139 -9.20 -7.40 -16.76
C THR A 139 -7.92 -8.11 -16.33
N PHE A 140 -8.05 -9.29 -15.68
CA PHE A 140 -6.89 -10.10 -15.30
C PHE A 140 -6.03 -10.50 -16.52
N GLY A 141 -6.66 -10.73 -17.69
CA GLY A 141 -5.93 -11.07 -18.91
C GLY A 141 -5.16 -9.89 -19.51
N GLU A 142 -5.72 -8.67 -19.47
CA GLU A 142 -4.98 -7.47 -19.87
C GLU A 142 -3.77 -7.19 -18.97
N LEU A 143 -3.91 -7.44 -17.66
CA LEU A 143 -2.81 -7.30 -16.69
C LEU A 143 -1.69 -8.30 -16.97
N ASP A 144 -2.01 -9.57 -17.24
CA ASP A 144 -1.01 -10.58 -17.57
C ASP A 144 -0.21 -10.20 -18.83
N ILE A 145 -0.85 -9.68 -19.87
CA ILE A 145 -0.18 -9.18 -21.09
C ILE A 145 0.74 -7.99 -20.80
N LEU A 146 0.34 -7.07 -19.90
CA LEU A 146 1.18 -5.94 -19.49
C LEU A 146 2.41 -6.37 -18.68
N PHE A 147 2.24 -7.39 -17.83
CA PHE A 147 3.35 -7.98 -17.08
C PHE A 147 4.31 -8.73 -18.00
N GLU A 148 3.81 -9.47 -19.00
CA GLU A 148 4.63 -10.17 -19.99
C GLU A 148 5.43 -9.20 -20.87
N ASN A 149 4.82 -8.09 -21.27
CA ASN A 149 5.47 -7.00 -22.01
C ASN A 149 6.41 -6.12 -21.14
N LYS A 150 6.61 -6.46 -19.86
CA LYS A 150 7.48 -5.75 -18.90
C LYS A 150 7.23 -4.24 -18.85
N ILE A 151 5.98 -3.82 -19.02
CA ILE A 151 5.63 -2.40 -19.00
C ILE A 151 5.82 -1.87 -17.57
N PRO A 152 6.35 -0.64 -17.37
CA PRO A 152 6.42 -0.06 -16.04
C PRO A 152 5.03 0.08 -15.42
N ALA A 153 4.90 -0.26 -14.13
CA ALA A 153 3.63 -0.25 -13.39
C ALA A 153 2.79 1.04 -13.56
N ARG A 154 3.44 2.20 -13.74
CA ARG A 154 2.76 3.50 -13.96
C ARG A 154 2.16 3.68 -15.36
N LYS A 155 2.67 2.96 -16.36
CA LYS A 155 2.17 3.01 -17.73
C LYS A 155 0.99 2.08 -17.98
N PHE A 156 0.64 1.23 -17.00
CA PHE A 156 -0.51 0.32 -17.09
C PHE A 156 -1.82 1.07 -17.35
N LYS A 157 -1.97 2.26 -16.77
CA LYS A 157 -3.13 3.14 -17.01
C LYS A 157 -3.25 3.64 -18.45
N TYR A 158 -2.12 3.89 -19.12
CA TYR A 158 -2.07 4.55 -20.43
C TYR A 158 -1.87 3.58 -21.60
N THR A 159 -1.54 2.33 -21.32
CA THR A 159 -1.27 1.33 -22.36
C THR A 159 -2.59 0.67 -22.74
N ALA A 160 -3.04 0.86 -23.97
CA ALA A 160 -4.16 0.11 -24.52
C ALA A 160 -3.72 -1.34 -24.73
N VAL A 161 -4.50 -2.28 -24.21
CA VAL A 161 -4.27 -3.72 -24.35
C VAL A 161 -5.57 -4.28 -24.87
N ASP A 162 -5.51 -4.96 -26.01
CA ASP A 162 -6.64 -5.66 -26.58
C ASP A 162 -6.42 -7.15 -26.38
N GLN A 163 -7.18 -7.74 -25.45
CA GLN A 163 -7.05 -9.15 -25.08
C GLN A 163 -7.47 -10.09 -26.22
N PHE A 164 -8.20 -9.59 -27.23
CA PHE A 164 -8.73 -10.37 -28.35
C PHE A 164 -7.94 -10.21 -29.66
N ALA A 165 -7.07 -9.19 -29.78
CA ALA A 165 -6.26 -8.99 -30.97
C ALA A 165 -5.25 -10.14 -31.24
N GLN A 166 -4.91 -10.96 -30.23
CA GLN A 166 -4.08 -12.15 -30.41
C GLN A 166 -4.86 -13.39 -30.91
N THR A 167 -6.19 -13.41 -30.80
CA THR A 167 -7.00 -14.59 -31.19
C THR A 167 -7.26 -14.63 -32.70
N ASP A 168 -7.21 -13.49 -33.40
CA ASP A 168 -7.52 -13.40 -34.82
C ASP A 168 -6.41 -13.91 -35.76
N ILE A 169 -5.22 -14.22 -35.25
CA ILE A 169 -4.14 -14.80 -36.07
C ILE A 169 -4.30 -16.32 -36.22
N HIS A 170 -5.01 -17.00 -35.31
CA HIS A 170 -5.20 -18.45 -35.41
C HIS A 170 -6.47 -18.86 -36.19
N GLY A 171 -7.51 -18.02 -36.22
CA GLY A 171 -8.72 -18.31 -37.00
C GLY A 171 -8.56 -18.21 -38.52
N LYS A 172 -7.61 -17.42 -39.02
CA LYS A 172 -7.36 -17.28 -40.46
C LYS A 172 -6.49 -18.38 -41.08
N ALA A 173 -5.84 -19.22 -40.26
CA ALA A 173 -5.00 -20.31 -40.77
C ALA A 173 -5.78 -21.62 -41.00
N GLU A 174 -6.95 -21.78 -40.38
CA GLU A 174 -7.81 -22.97 -40.56
C GLU A 174 -8.79 -22.84 -41.73
N ASP A 175 -9.18 -21.61 -42.13
CA ASP A 175 -10.06 -21.38 -43.30
C ASP A 175 -9.31 -21.30 -44.64
N ALA A 176 -7.99 -21.54 -44.66
CA ALA A 176 -7.13 -21.46 -45.83
C ALA A 176 -6.39 -22.77 -46.17
N ALA A 177 -6.77 -23.89 -45.54
CA ALA A 177 -6.28 -25.25 -45.83
C ALA A 177 -7.44 -26.15 -46.28
#